data_AF-X0ZLM3-F1
#
_entry.id   AF-X0ZLM3-F1
#
_cell.length_a   1.000
_cell.length_b   1.000
_cell.length_c   1.000
_cell.angle_alpha   90.00
_cell.angle_beta   90.00
_cell.angle_gamma   90.00
#
_symmetry.space_group_name_H-M   'P 1'
#
loop_
_entity.id
_entity.type
_entity.pdbx_description
1 polymer ?
#
loop_
_entity_poly.entity_id
_entity_poly.type
_entity_poly.pdbx_seq_one_letter_code
_entity_poly.pdbx_strand_id
1 'polypeptide(L)'
;IEYVHCHRKSLIEQREVGADTLSFSGSLRHSLRQDPDVILIGEMRDLDTIAIAITAAETGHLVLSTLHTPDAPQAIDRIVDVFPPYQQSQIKMQLSGTLQGIIAQTLLPRKNGEGRVPAVELLIATPAVRNLIRIEKTHQLYTLMQTGAQFGMQTMDQSLKNLVKRGLISFETALSRARDPKGFQESLT
;
A
#
# COMPACT_ATOMS: atom_id res chain seq x y z
N ILE A 1 -19.19 0.08 7.02
CA ILE A 1 -18.14 -0.42 7.95
C ILE A 1 -17.99 -1.93 7.76
N GLU A 2 -16.78 -2.49 7.64
CA GLU A 2 -16.60 -3.95 7.44
C GLU A 2 -16.32 -4.71 8.74
N TYR A 3 -15.50 -4.16 9.63
CA TYR A 3 -15.15 -4.73 10.92
C TYR A 3 -15.47 -3.71 12.03
N VAL A 4 -16.10 -4.18 13.11
CA VAL A 4 -16.40 -3.33 14.28
C VAL A 4 -15.28 -3.49 15.31
N HIS A 5 -14.71 -2.37 15.72
CA HIS A 5 -13.60 -2.30 16.65
C HIS A 5 -14.05 -1.66 17.97
N CYS A 6 -14.10 -2.46 19.04
CA CYS A 6 -14.40 -1.95 20.37
C CYS A 6 -13.18 -1.22 20.96
N HIS A 7 -13.45 -0.19 21.78
CA HIS A 7 -12.41 0.52 22.52
C HIS A 7 -11.59 -0.42 23.42
N ARG A 8 -10.29 -0.15 23.50
CA ARG A 8 -9.36 -0.84 24.42
C ARG A 8 -8.39 0.18 25.02
N LYS A 9 -7.15 0.22 24.54
CA LYS A 9 -6.17 1.25 24.89
C LYS A 9 -6.33 2.53 24.03
N SER A 10 -7.16 2.47 23.01
CA SER A 10 -7.45 3.56 22.09
C SER A 10 -8.96 3.75 22.00
N LEU A 11 -9.37 5.01 21.86
CA LEU A 11 -10.70 5.38 21.40
C LEU A 11 -10.77 5.09 19.89
N ILE A 12 -11.89 4.54 19.42
CA ILE A 12 -12.05 4.14 18.02
C ILE A 12 -13.40 4.65 17.53
N GLU A 13 -13.36 5.70 16.72
CA GLU A 13 -14.53 6.26 16.08
C GLU A 13 -14.62 5.76 14.64
N GLN A 14 -15.73 5.08 14.30
CA GLN A 14 -15.97 4.54 12.97
C GLN A 14 -17.15 5.27 12.34
N ARG A 15 -16.96 5.79 11.12
CA ARG A 15 -17.98 6.56 10.40
C ARG A 15 -18.24 5.93 9.04
N GLU A 16 -19.49 5.57 8.80
CA GLU A 16 -19.96 5.02 7.53
C GLU A 16 -20.45 6.13 6.59
N VAL A 17 -19.90 6.16 5.38
CA VAL A 17 -20.37 7.07 4.33
C VAL A 17 -21.80 6.68 3.91
N GLY A 18 -22.70 7.64 3.88
CA GLY A 18 -24.12 7.46 3.61
C GLY A 18 -25.00 7.37 4.87
N ALA A 19 -24.42 7.01 6.03
CA ALA A 19 -25.12 6.97 7.31
C ALA A 19 -24.61 8.05 8.28
N ASP A 20 -23.31 8.05 8.58
CA ASP A 20 -22.70 8.95 9.59
C ASP A 20 -22.05 10.20 8.98
N THR A 21 -21.81 10.18 7.67
CA THR A 21 -21.20 11.27 6.89
C THR A 21 -21.64 11.20 5.43
N LEU A 22 -21.65 12.34 4.74
CA LEU A 22 -22.06 12.42 3.33
C LEU A 22 -20.94 12.03 2.34
N SER A 23 -19.67 12.19 2.72
CA SER A 23 -18.52 11.87 1.86
C SER A 23 -17.24 11.61 2.65
N PHE A 24 -16.26 10.96 2.00
CA PHE A 24 -14.92 10.74 2.57
C PHE A 24 -14.20 12.05 2.87
N SER A 25 -14.08 12.94 1.88
CA SER A 25 -13.38 14.22 2.02
C SER A 25 -14.04 15.12 3.08
N GLY A 26 -15.37 15.10 3.18
CA GLY A 26 -16.12 15.76 4.24
C GLY A 26 -15.79 15.18 5.61
N SER A 27 -15.89 13.86 5.77
CA SER A 27 -15.59 13.18 7.05
C SER A 27 -14.16 13.45 7.50
N LEU A 28 -13.20 13.31 6.59
CA LEU A 28 -11.78 13.42 6.86
C LEU A 28 -11.39 14.84 7.33
N ARG A 29 -11.94 15.88 6.68
CA ARG A 29 -11.75 17.28 7.12
C ARG A 29 -12.25 17.53 8.55
N HIS A 30 -13.38 16.93 8.93
CA HIS A 30 -13.91 17.07 10.29
C HIS A 30 -13.08 16.28 11.29
N SER A 31 -12.64 15.06 10.93
CA SER A 31 -11.82 14.22 11.80
C SER A 31 -10.50 14.89 12.19
N LEU A 32 -9.88 15.70 11.32
CA LEU A 32 -8.67 16.47 11.66
C LEU A 32 -8.87 17.48 12.80
N ARG A 33 -10.12 17.82 13.17
CA ARG A 33 -10.45 18.69 14.31
C ARG A 33 -10.90 17.91 15.55
N GLN A 34 -10.82 16.58 15.51
CA GLN A 34 -11.22 15.68 16.60
C GLN A 34 -10.00 15.11 17.34
N ASP A 35 -8.83 15.75 17.20
CA ASP A 35 -7.57 15.35 17.82
C ASP A 35 -7.20 13.87 17.58
N PRO A 36 -7.25 13.34 16.33
CA PRO A 36 -6.96 11.94 16.08
C PRO A 36 -5.45 11.68 16.10
N ASP A 37 -5.03 10.52 16.59
CA ASP A 37 -3.64 10.04 16.39
C ASP A 37 -3.49 9.25 15.08
N VAL A 38 -4.52 8.47 14.75
CA VAL A 38 -4.55 7.53 13.62
C VAL A 38 -5.81 7.73 12.82
N ILE A 39 -5.67 7.80 11.49
CA ILE A 39 -6.79 7.97 10.57
C ILE A 39 -6.79 6.84 9.56
N LEU A 40 -7.86 6.04 9.54
CA LEU A 40 -8.10 5.04 8.51
C LEU A 40 -9.07 5.59 7.46
N ILE A 41 -8.58 5.75 6.24
CA ILE A 41 -9.36 6.10 5.06
C ILE A 41 -9.64 4.79 4.31
N GLY A 42 -10.90 4.56 3.93
CA GLY A 42 -11.28 3.33 3.24
C GLY A 42 -10.50 3.15 1.92
N GLU A 43 -10.87 3.92 0.90
CA GLU A 43 -10.20 3.91 -0.40
C GLU A 43 -9.93 5.34 -0.87
N MET A 44 -8.73 5.59 -1.39
CA MET A 44 -8.34 6.86 -1.99
C MET A 44 -8.71 6.89 -3.47
N ARG A 45 -9.94 7.31 -3.78
CA ARG A 45 -10.48 7.35 -5.16
C ARG A 45 -10.27 8.68 -5.87
N ASP A 46 -10.46 9.77 -5.14
CA ASP A 46 -10.49 11.12 -5.70
C ASP A 46 -9.31 11.98 -5.19
N LEU A 47 -9.03 13.02 -5.97
CA LEU A 47 -7.96 13.98 -5.72
C LEU A 47 -8.08 14.60 -4.32
N ASP A 48 -9.28 15.02 -3.93
CA ASP A 48 -9.53 15.68 -2.64
C ASP A 48 -9.15 14.78 -1.47
N THR A 49 -9.58 13.51 -1.50
CA THR A 49 -9.31 12.54 -0.44
C THR A 49 -7.81 12.25 -0.33
N ILE A 50 -7.11 12.09 -1.47
CA ILE A 50 -5.66 11.87 -1.49
C ILE A 50 -4.91 13.11 -0.95
N ALA A 51 -5.31 14.31 -1.37
CA ALA A 51 -4.68 15.55 -0.92
C ALA A 51 -4.80 15.71 0.60
N ILE A 52 -6.00 15.51 1.16
CA ILE A 52 -6.22 15.62 2.60
C ILE A 52 -5.46 14.52 3.36
N ALA A 53 -5.37 13.29 2.82
CA ALA A 53 -4.60 12.20 3.42
C ALA A 53 -3.11 12.56 3.54
N ILE A 54 -2.53 13.14 2.49
CA ILE A 54 -1.14 13.60 2.49
C ILE A 54 -0.95 14.71 3.52
N THR A 55 -1.83 15.73 3.55
CA THR A 55 -1.77 16.82 4.53
C THR A 55 -1.91 16.31 5.98
N ALA A 56 -2.78 15.33 6.22
CA ALA A 56 -2.92 14.70 7.53
C ALA A 56 -1.62 14.01 7.95
N ALA A 57 -0.99 13.27 7.03
CA ALA A 57 0.30 12.63 7.30
C ALA A 57 1.43 13.66 7.52
N GLU A 58 1.46 14.77 6.78
CA GLU A 58 2.44 15.85 6.98
C GLU A 58 2.31 16.52 8.36
N THR A 59 1.10 16.59 8.89
CA THR A 59 0.82 17.21 10.20
C THR A 59 1.03 16.25 11.38
N GLY A 60 1.58 15.04 11.12
CA GLY A 60 2.02 14.11 12.17
C GLY A 60 1.07 12.95 12.46
N HIS A 61 -0.06 12.85 11.75
CA HIS A 61 -1.02 11.77 11.93
C HIS A 61 -0.56 10.49 11.25
N LEU A 62 -0.82 9.32 11.85
CA LEU A 62 -0.66 8.05 11.14
C LEU A 62 -1.86 7.82 10.23
N VAL A 63 -1.65 7.90 8.92
CA VAL A 63 -2.71 7.68 7.93
C VAL A 63 -2.58 6.29 7.31
N LEU A 64 -3.66 5.51 7.39
CA LEU A 64 -3.83 4.23 6.73
C LEU A 64 -4.86 4.37 5.61
N SER A 65 -4.56 3.86 4.43
CA SER A 65 -5.50 3.88 3.31
C SER A 65 -5.27 2.72 2.35
N THR A 66 -6.25 2.43 1.49
CA THR A 66 -6.14 1.43 0.43
C THR A 66 -6.21 2.07 -0.96
N LEU A 67 -5.60 1.38 -1.93
CA LEU A 67 -5.75 1.61 -3.38
C LEU A 67 -5.84 0.25 -4.09
N HIS A 68 -6.41 0.24 -5.28
CA HIS A 68 -6.48 -0.95 -6.15
C HIS A 68 -5.30 -0.99 -7.13
N THR A 69 -4.09 -1.11 -6.60
CA THR A 69 -2.87 -1.25 -7.42
C THR A 69 -2.20 -2.59 -7.15
N PRO A 70 -1.61 -3.24 -8.17
CA PRO A 70 -1.08 -4.59 -8.03
C PRO A 70 0.28 -4.64 -7.30
N ASP A 71 1.04 -3.55 -7.31
CA ASP A 71 2.37 -3.46 -6.71
C ASP A 71 2.63 -2.07 -6.09
N ALA A 72 3.71 -1.97 -5.32
CA ALA A 72 4.06 -0.74 -4.60
C ALA A 72 4.48 0.43 -5.53
N PRO A 73 5.26 0.22 -6.61
CA PRO A 73 5.57 1.30 -7.57
C PRO A 73 4.31 1.89 -8.21
N GLN A 74 3.37 1.05 -8.69
CA GLN A 74 2.14 1.53 -9.32
C GLN A 74 1.22 2.25 -8.33
N ALA A 75 1.25 1.89 -7.04
CA ALA A 75 0.52 2.63 -6.01
C ALA A 75 0.99 4.09 -5.92
N ILE A 76 2.31 4.32 -6.00
CA ILE A 76 2.90 5.67 -5.98
C ILE A 76 2.50 6.42 -7.25
N ASP A 77 2.67 5.80 -8.42
CA ASP A 77 2.31 6.43 -9.70
C ASP A 77 0.82 6.80 -9.72
N ARG A 78 -0.07 5.90 -9.26
CA ARG A 78 -1.50 6.14 -9.17
C ARG A 78 -1.86 7.31 -8.25
N ILE A 79 -1.19 7.47 -7.12
CA ILE A 79 -1.40 8.60 -6.20
C ILE A 79 -1.03 9.92 -6.90
N VAL A 80 0.02 9.93 -7.71
CA VAL A 80 0.50 11.15 -8.39
C VAL A 80 -0.37 11.47 -9.62
N ASP A 81 -0.73 10.48 -10.41
CA ASP A 81 -1.38 10.65 -11.71
C ASP A 81 -2.83 11.17 -11.63
N VAL A 82 -3.47 11.08 -10.45
CA VAL A 82 -4.79 11.72 -10.24
C VAL A 82 -4.71 13.24 -10.20
N PHE A 83 -3.53 13.81 -9.97
CA PHE A 83 -3.34 15.26 -9.91
C PHE A 83 -3.00 15.85 -11.29
N PRO A 84 -3.44 17.09 -11.57
CA PRO A 84 -3.02 17.82 -12.75
C PRO A 84 -1.49 17.97 -12.83
N PRO A 85 -0.89 18.00 -14.04
CA PRO A 85 0.58 18.02 -14.22
C PRO A 85 1.32 19.10 -13.41
N TYR A 86 0.70 20.27 -13.23
CA TYR A 86 1.30 21.38 -12.47
C TYR A 86 1.38 21.13 -10.95
N GLN A 87 0.61 20.17 -10.41
CA GLN A 87 0.64 19.80 -8.98
C GLN A 87 1.44 18.53 -8.71
N GLN A 88 1.68 17.68 -9.73
CA GLN A 88 2.31 16.37 -9.54
C GLN A 88 3.69 16.47 -8.88
N SER A 89 4.50 17.45 -9.24
CA SER A 89 5.82 17.66 -8.63
C SER A 89 5.73 17.93 -7.12
N GLN A 90 4.79 18.80 -6.71
CA GLN A 90 4.52 19.08 -5.31
C GLN A 90 4.05 17.81 -4.58
N ILE A 91 3.06 17.10 -5.13
CA ILE A 91 2.52 15.88 -4.51
C ILE A 91 3.59 14.80 -4.34
N LYS A 92 4.48 14.64 -5.32
CA LYS A 92 5.63 13.72 -5.20
C LYS A 92 6.54 14.09 -4.05
N MET A 93 6.87 15.37 -3.90
CA MET A 93 7.70 15.84 -2.80
C MET A 93 7.05 15.56 -1.45
N GLN A 94 5.76 15.88 -1.30
CA GLN A 94 5.00 15.63 -0.07
C GLN A 94 4.87 14.14 0.25
N LEU A 95 4.51 13.32 -0.75
CA LEU A 95 4.42 11.87 -0.62
C LEU A 95 5.77 11.26 -0.23
N SER A 96 6.87 11.71 -0.85
CA SER A 96 8.22 11.25 -0.49
C SER A 96 8.60 11.61 0.96
N GLY A 97 8.02 12.66 1.53
CA GLY A 97 8.24 13.08 2.91
C GLY A 97 7.39 12.31 3.91
N THR A 98 6.17 11.94 3.52
CA THR A 98 5.17 11.36 4.44
C THR A 98 5.04 9.85 4.39
N LEU A 99 5.27 9.23 3.22
CA LEU A 99 5.09 7.79 3.02
C LEU A 99 5.91 7.00 4.06
N GLN A 100 5.31 5.98 4.66
CA GLN A 100 6.00 5.08 5.60
C GLN A 100 6.26 3.71 4.99
N GLY A 101 5.28 3.18 4.27
CA GLY A 101 5.41 1.93 3.52
C GLY A 101 4.17 1.63 2.70
N ILE A 102 4.29 0.65 1.82
CA ILE A 102 3.20 0.15 0.97
C ILE A 102 3.18 -1.36 1.09
N ILE A 103 1.98 -1.91 1.29
CA ILE A 103 1.73 -3.35 1.36
C ILE A 103 0.81 -3.70 0.19
N ALA A 104 1.33 -4.39 -0.81
CA ALA A 104 0.53 -4.93 -1.90
C ALA A 104 0.25 -6.42 -1.65
N GLN A 105 -1.01 -6.83 -1.76
CA GLN A 105 -1.46 -8.16 -1.35
C GLN A 105 -2.22 -8.85 -2.48
N THR A 106 -2.04 -10.16 -2.59
CA THR A 106 -2.85 -11.01 -3.47
C THR A 106 -3.17 -12.32 -2.75
N LEU A 107 -4.45 -12.68 -2.69
CA LEU A 107 -4.89 -13.93 -2.10
C LEU A 107 -4.85 -15.07 -3.12
N LEU A 108 -4.12 -16.12 -2.78
CA LEU A 108 -3.90 -17.29 -3.63
C LEU A 108 -4.60 -18.52 -3.05
N PRO A 109 -5.15 -19.41 -3.89
CA PRO A 109 -5.67 -20.69 -3.41
C PRO A 109 -4.54 -21.52 -2.81
N ARG A 110 -4.80 -22.15 -1.66
CA ARG A 110 -3.84 -23.08 -1.06
C ARG A 110 -3.75 -24.36 -1.87
N LYS A 111 -2.58 -25.01 -1.86
CA LYS A 111 -2.33 -26.27 -2.56
C LYS A 111 -3.27 -27.40 -2.11
N ASN A 112 -3.70 -27.38 -0.85
CA ASN A 112 -4.65 -28.35 -0.30
C ASN A 112 -6.11 -28.10 -0.70
N GLY A 113 -6.41 -27.02 -1.44
CA GLY A 113 -7.77 -26.64 -1.85
C GLY A 113 -8.61 -25.95 -0.77
N GLU A 114 -8.12 -25.89 0.46
CA GLU A 114 -8.88 -25.34 1.60
C GLU A 114 -8.43 -23.92 1.92
N GLY A 115 -9.24 -22.95 1.51
CA GLY A 115 -9.02 -21.54 1.81
C GLY A 115 -7.91 -20.91 0.97
N ARG A 116 -7.42 -19.76 1.45
CA ARG A 116 -6.46 -18.92 0.72
C ARG A 116 -5.25 -18.57 1.59
N VAL A 117 -4.19 -18.12 0.95
CA VAL A 117 -3.00 -17.57 1.61
C VAL A 117 -2.58 -16.27 0.92
N PRO A 118 -2.26 -15.19 1.66
CA PRO A 118 -1.78 -13.97 1.06
C PRO A 118 -0.33 -14.11 0.59
N ALA A 119 -0.08 -13.77 -0.67
CA ALA A 119 1.22 -13.30 -1.12
C ALA A 119 1.29 -11.80 -0.90
N VAL A 120 2.40 -11.33 -0.35
CA VAL A 120 2.58 -9.94 0.10
C VAL A 120 3.88 -9.38 -0.44
N GLU A 121 3.78 -8.23 -1.09
CA GLU A 121 4.89 -7.33 -1.40
C GLU A 121 4.91 -6.19 -0.38
N LEU A 122 6.11 -5.85 0.10
CA LEU A 122 6.31 -4.85 1.14
C LEU A 122 7.42 -3.88 0.73
N LEU A 123 7.06 -2.62 0.54
CA LEU A 123 7.98 -1.50 0.35
C LEU A 123 8.04 -0.68 1.64
N ILE A 124 9.24 -0.37 2.13
CA ILE A 124 9.45 0.54 3.26
C ILE A 124 10.07 1.84 2.75
N ALA A 125 9.58 3.00 3.20
CA ALA A 125 10.03 4.31 2.73
C ALA A 125 11.39 4.73 3.34
N THR A 126 12.46 4.04 2.95
CA THR A 126 13.84 4.40 3.31
C THR A 126 14.28 5.68 2.61
N PRO A 127 15.38 6.34 3.03
CA PRO A 127 15.92 7.51 2.33
C PRO A 127 16.14 7.29 0.83
N ALA A 128 16.55 6.08 0.42
CA ALA A 128 16.72 5.71 -0.98
C ALA A 128 15.38 5.65 -1.75
N VAL A 129 14.35 5.01 -1.17
CA VAL A 129 12.99 5.00 -1.74
C VAL A 129 12.46 6.41 -1.91
N ARG A 130 12.57 7.22 -0.86
CA ARG A 130 12.10 8.62 -0.87
C ARG A 130 12.81 9.42 -1.97
N ASN A 131 14.11 9.23 -2.15
CA ASN A 131 14.84 9.87 -3.22
C ASN A 131 14.33 9.44 -4.61
N LEU A 132 14.11 8.15 -4.84
CA LEU A 132 13.59 7.64 -6.11
C LEU A 132 12.20 8.20 -6.45
N ILE A 133 11.34 8.41 -5.45
CA ILE A 133 10.04 9.08 -5.63
C ILE A 133 10.23 10.54 -6.07
N ARG A 134 11.15 11.28 -5.44
CA ARG A 134 11.41 12.70 -5.76
C ARG A 134 11.93 12.91 -7.19
N ILE A 135 12.78 12.01 -7.67
CA ILE A 135 13.41 12.12 -9.01
C ILE A 135 12.66 11.35 -10.09
N GLU A 136 11.42 10.91 -9.84
CA GLU A 136 10.55 10.23 -10.81
C GLU A 136 11.14 8.91 -11.36
N LYS A 137 11.84 8.16 -10.51
CA LYS A 137 12.43 6.85 -10.86
C LYS A 137 11.73 5.71 -10.13
N THR A 138 10.40 5.73 -10.09
CA THR A 138 9.56 4.72 -9.41
C THR A 138 9.77 3.31 -9.99
N HIS A 139 10.07 3.19 -11.28
CA HIS A 139 10.45 1.92 -11.92
C HIS A 139 11.67 1.22 -11.27
N GLN A 140 12.57 1.97 -10.61
CA GLN A 140 13.75 1.39 -9.93
C GLN A 140 13.43 0.85 -8.53
N LEU A 141 12.25 1.14 -7.98
CA LEU A 141 11.84 0.69 -6.65
C LEU A 141 11.77 -0.83 -6.56
N TYR A 142 11.45 -1.52 -7.67
CA TYR A 142 11.44 -2.99 -7.69
C TYR A 142 12.81 -3.57 -7.38
N THR A 143 13.86 -3.11 -8.07
CA THR A 143 15.24 -3.54 -7.83
C THR A 143 15.72 -3.17 -6.43
N LEU A 144 15.29 -2.01 -5.92
CA LEU A 144 15.60 -1.60 -4.55
C LEU A 144 14.95 -2.55 -3.52
N MET A 145 13.70 -2.96 -3.73
CA MET A 145 13.02 -3.94 -2.87
C MET A 145 13.72 -5.30 -2.89
N GLN A 146 14.20 -5.76 -4.06
CA GLN A 146 14.92 -7.03 -4.18
C GLN A 146 16.14 -7.11 -3.24
N THR A 147 16.84 -6.00 -3.05
CA THR A 147 18.03 -5.89 -2.19
C THR A 147 17.71 -5.30 -0.79
N GLY A 148 16.45 -4.93 -0.54
CA GLY A 148 15.99 -4.22 0.65
C GLY A 148 15.61 -5.12 1.84
N ALA A 149 15.94 -6.41 1.82
CA ALA A 149 15.53 -7.38 2.84
C ALA A 149 15.93 -6.99 4.27
N GLN A 150 17.08 -6.31 4.45
CA GLN A 150 17.53 -5.81 5.75
C GLN A 150 16.59 -4.75 6.37
N PHE A 151 15.79 -4.08 5.54
CA PHE A 151 14.75 -3.14 5.98
C PHE A 151 13.38 -3.81 6.10
N GLY A 152 13.31 -5.13 5.96
CA GLY A 152 12.06 -5.88 5.92
C GLY A 152 11.33 -5.82 4.57
N MET A 153 11.93 -5.26 3.52
CA MET A 153 11.31 -5.26 2.20
C MET A 153 11.26 -6.66 1.59
N GLN A 154 10.25 -6.88 0.76
CA GLN A 154 10.07 -8.13 0.05
C GLN A 154 9.29 -7.88 -1.24
N THR A 155 9.75 -8.41 -2.38
CA THR A 155 8.98 -8.34 -3.63
C THR A 155 7.87 -9.40 -3.68
N MET A 156 6.86 -9.20 -4.53
CA MET A 156 5.82 -10.21 -4.75
C MET A 156 6.42 -11.57 -5.16
N ASP A 157 7.40 -11.58 -6.08
CA ASP A 157 8.07 -12.81 -6.53
C ASP A 157 8.80 -13.54 -5.39
N GLN A 158 9.46 -12.81 -4.48
CA GLN A 158 10.07 -13.41 -3.29
C GLN A 158 9.01 -14.01 -2.36
N SER A 159 7.84 -13.36 -2.23
CA SER A 159 6.68 -13.88 -1.49
C SER A 159 6.14 -15.17 -2.07
N LEU A 160 5.89 -15.19 -3.37
CA LEU A 160 5.43 -16.36 -4.12
C LEU A 160 6.41 -17.54 -3.97
N LYS A 161 7.72 -17.26 -4.11
CA LYS A 161 8.78 -18.27 -3.97
C LYS A 161 8.78 -18.89 -2.57
N ASN A 162 8.64 -18.06 -1.53
CA ASN A 162 8.57 -18.54 -0.16
C ASN A 162 7.32 -19.39 0.11
N LEU A 163 6.17 -19.02 -0.46
CA LEU A 163 4.93 -19.80 -0.34
C LEU A 163 5.04 -21.17 -1.05
N VAL A 164 5.68 -21.23 -2.22
CA VAL A 164 5.97 -22.48 -2.93
C VAL A 164 6.92 -23.36 -2.12
N LYS A 165 8.03 -22.81 -1.63
CA LYS A 165 9.01 -23.54 -0.80
C LYS A 165 8.40 -24.12 0.48
N ARG A 166 7.43 -23.43 1.07
CA ARG A 166 6.66 -23.89 2.24
C ARG A 166 5.56 -24.89 1.91
N GLY A 167 5.35 -25.21 0.62
CA GLY A 167 4.30 -26.12 0.16
C GLY A 167 2.87 -25.56 0.28
N LEU A 168 2.71 -24.24 0.46
CA LEU A 168 1.40 -23.62 0.71
C LEU A 168 0.60 -23.38 -0.58
N ILE A 169 1.29 -23.16 -1.71
CA ILE A 169 0.68 -22.95 -3.03
C ILE A 169 1.35 -23.85 -4.07
N SER A 170 0.67 -24.13 -5.19
CA SER A 170 1.29 -24.86 -6.31
C SER A 170 2.27 -23.97 -7.07
N PHE A 171 3.25 -24.59 -7.73
CA PHE A 171 4.18 -23.90 -8.62
C PHE A 171 3.42 -23.16 -9.74
N GLU A 172 2.42 -23.79 -10.34
CA GLU A 172 1.57 -23.19 -11.38
C GLU A 172 0.82 -21.94 -10.89
N THR A 173 0.27 -22.00 -9.66
CA THR A 173 -0.41 -20.84 -9.05
C THR A 173 0.57 -19.68 -8.89
N ALA A 174 1.78 -19.96 -8.41
CA ALA A 174 2.81 -18.95 -8.25
C ALA A 174 3.27 -18.37 -9.59
N LEU A 175 3.52 -19.22 -10.59
CA LEU A 175 3.98 -18.82 -11.92
C LEU A 175 2.97 -17.90 -12.62
N SER A 176 1.67 -18.19 -12.48
CA SER A 176 0.59 -17.36 -13.05
C SER A 176 0.49 -15.94 -12.46
N ARG A 177 1.17 -15.70 -11.33
CA ARG A 177 1.14 -14.44 -10.58
C ARG A 177 2.51 -13.76 -10.46
N ALA A 178 3.57 -14.41 -10.92
CA ALA A 178 4.91 -13.86 -10.90
C ALA A 178 5.01 -12.66 -11.84
N ARG A 179 5.73 -11.62 -11.41
CA ARG A 179 6.01 -10.43 -12.22
C ARG A 179 6.94 -10.78 -13.38
N ASP A 180 7.95 -11.60 -13.12
CA ASP A 180 8.82 -12.19 -14.14
C ASP A 180 8.71 -13.72 -14.10
N PRO A 181 7.79 -14.33 -14.89
CA PRO A 181 7.62 -15.79 -14.89
C PRO A 181 8.90 -16.56 -15.25
N LYS A 182 9.75 -16.03 -16.13
CA LYS A 182 10.98 -16.71 -16.55
C LYS A 182 12.01 -16.70 -15.42
N GLY A 183 12.31 -15.51 -14.89
CA GLY A 183 13.22 -15.37 -13.75
C GLY A 183 12.70 -16.10 -12.51
N PHE A 184 11.40 -16.15 -12.30
CA PHE A 184 10.78 -16.91 -11.22
C PHE A 184 11.05 -18.42 -11.33
N GLN A 185 10.85 -18.99 -12.53
CA GLN A 185 11.09 -20.40 -12.82
C GLN A 185 12.57 -20.78 -12.62
N GLU A 186 13.49 -19.97 -13.13
CA GLU A 186 14.93 -20.17 -12.94
C GLU A 186 15.32 -20.12 -11.46
N SER A 187 14.72 -19.22 -10.69
CA SER A 187 15.08 -19.04 -9.28
C SER A 187 14.67 -20.20 -8.36
N LEU A 188 13.74 -21.06 -8.80
CA LEU A 188 13.21 -22.20 -8.05
C LEU A 188 13.91 -23.53 -8.37
N THR A 189 14.70 -23.55 -9.45
CA THR A 189 15.56 -24.68 -9.82
C THR A 189 16.86 -24.61 -9.03
#